data_AF-A0A1X9XIP2-F1
#
_entry.id   AF-A0A1X9XIP2-F1
#
_cell.length_a   1.000
_cell.length_b   1.000
_cell.length_c   1.000
_cell.angle_alpha   90.00
_cell.angle_beta   90.00
_cell.angle_gamma   90.00
#
_symmetry.space_group_name_H-M   'P 1'
#
loop_
_entity.id
_entity.type
_entity.pdbx_description
1 polymer ?
#
loop_
_entity_poly.entity_id
_entity_poly.type
_entity_poly.pdbx_seq_one_letter_code
_entity_poly.pdbx_strand_id
1 'polypeptide(L)' 'IGGHGDVFSIWGATCKPDRPHPTGAARCLPSENRAKGGGEWNHNLIEADQVSATV' A
#
# COMPACT_ATOMS: atom_id res chain seq x y z
N ILE A 1 4.05 -12.38 -8.78
CA ILE A 1 4.81 -11.12 -8.97
C ILE A 1 4.33 -10.52 -10.27
N GLY A 2 3.59 -9.41 -10.22
CA GLY A 2 3.07 -8.72 -11.40
C GLY A 2 1.71 -8.07 -11.16
N GLY A 3 1.70 -6.76 -10.92
CA GLY A 3 0.56 -5.90 -11.29
C GLY A 3 -0.49 -5.55 -10.23
N HIS A 4 -0.29 -5.82 -8.94
CA HIS A 4 -1.37 -5.66 -7.96
C HIS A 4 -1.49 -4.26 -7.31
N GLY A 5 -0.58 -3.35 -7.60
CA GLY A 5 -0.44 -2.09 -6.86
C GLY A 5 0.46 -2.25 -5.64
N ASP A 6 1.07 -1.16 -5.20
CA ASP A 6 2.01 -1.14 -4.09
C ASP A 6 1.91 0.21 -3.37
N VAL A 7 1.82 0.17 -2.04
CA VAL A 7 1.77 1.37 -1.20
C VAL A 7 3.05 1.44 -0.38
N PHE A 8 3.77 2.56 -0.47
CA PHE A 8 5.00 2.80 0.26
C PHE A 8 5.11 4.27 0.67
N SER A 9 5.79 4.51 1.79
CA SER A 9 6.05 5.86 2.28
C SER A 9 7.12 6.58 1.47
N ILE A 10 6.93 7.90 1.27
CA ILE A 10 7.90 8.80 0.62
C ILE A 10 8.14 10.05 1.48
N TRP A 11 9.32 10.66 1.39
CA TRP A 11 9.64 11.98 1.96
C TRP A 11 9.24 12.18 3.44
N GLY A 12 9.59 11.24 4.32
CA GLY A 12 9.30 11.36 5.76
C GLY A 12 7.86 11.00 6.16
N ALA A 13 6.99 10.64 5.20
CA ALA A 13 5.74 9.98 5.53
C ALA A 13 6.00 8.65 6.25
N THR A 14 5.06 8.24 7.10
CA THR A 14 5.09 6.92 7.76
C THR A 14 3.87 6.11 7.35
N CYS A 15 4.03 4.80 7.26
CA CYS A 15 2.96 3.86 6.97
C CYS A 15 3.13 2.69 7.94
N LYS A 16 2.05 2.34 8.64
CA LYS A 16 1.96 1.08 9.38
C LYS A 16 1.30 0.06 8.46
N PRO A 17 2.05 -0.87 7.87
CA PRO A 17 1.46 -1.85 6.98
C PRO A 17 0.58 -2.82 7.77
N ASP A 18 -0.60 -3.16 7.25
CA ASP A 18 -1.50 -4.16 7.86
C ASP A 18 -0.82 -5.52 8.00
N ARG A 19 0.07 -5.87 7.06
CA ARG A 19 0.95 -7.02 7.14
C ARG A 19 2.40 -6.57 7.11
N PRO A 20 3.19 -6.82 8.17
CA PRO A 20 4.61 -6.48 8.19
C PRO A 20 5.33 -7.10 7.00
N HIS A 21 6.11 -6.29 6.29
CA HIS A 21 6.98 -6.81 5.25
C HIS A 21 8.09 -7.66 5.89
N PRO A 22 8.49 -8.81 5.31
CA PRO A 22 9.53 -9.69 5.88
C PRO A 22 10.87 -8.98 6.14
N THR A 23 11.15 -7.91 5.41
CA THR A 23 12.39 -7.11 5.55
C THR A 23 12.19 -5.82 6.34
N GLY A 24 11.03 -5.61 6.97
CA GLY A 24 10.74 -4.41 7.75
C GLY A 24 10.44 -3.14 6.94
N ALA A 25 10.29 -3.24 5.62
CA ALA A 25 9.92 -2.11 4.78
C ALA A 25 8.52 -1.58 5.14
N ALA A 26 8.37 -0.25 5.18
CA ALA A 26 7.09 0.44 5.31
C ALA A 26 6.30 0.38 3.99
N ARG A 27 5.93 -0.85 3.61
CA ARG A 27 5.35 -1.22 2.32
C ARG A 27 4.19 -2.18 2.55
N CYS A 28 3.04 -1.92 1.94
CA CYS A 28 1.89 -2.80 1.97
C CYS A 28 1.62 -3.37 0.58
N LEU A 29 1.79 -4.69 0.44
CA LEU A 29 1.35 -5.41 -0.75
C LEU A 29 -0.14 -5.77 -0.62
N PRO A 30 -0.89 -5.74 -1.74
CA PRO A 30 -2.28 -6.15 -1.78
C PRO A 30 -2.50 -7.52 -1.11
N SER A 31 -3.51 -7.59 -0.25
CA SER A 31 -3.96 -8.82 0.41
C SER A 31 -4.70 -9.75 -0.54
N GLU A 32 -5.27 -9.21 -1.61
CA GLU A 32 -6.11 -9.94 -2.55
C GLU A 32 -5.66 -9.75 -3.99
N ASN A 33 -5.86 -10.79 -4.81
CA ASN A 33 -5.58 -10.73 -6.23
C ASN A 33 -6.80 -10.17 -7.00
N ARG A 34 -6.97 -8.85 -6.96
CA ARG A 34 -8.07 -8.13 -7.65
C ARG A 34 -7.62 -7.35 -8.89
N ALA A 35 -6.35 -7.44 -9.26
CA ALA A 35 -5.83 -6.71 -10.40
C ALA A 35 -6.30 -7.32 -11.71
N LYS A 36 -6.77 -6.47 -12.61
CA LYS A 36 -7.16 -6.80 -13.97
C LYS A 36 -5.94 -6.89 -14.89
N GLY A 37 -6.14 -7.46 -16.08
CA GLY A 37 -5.09 -7.64 -17.08
C GLY A 37 -4.57 -6.32 -17.65
N GLY A 38 -3.51 -6.45 -18.46
CA GLY A 38 -2.90 -5.29 -19.13
C GLY A 38 -3.90 -4.57 -20.05
N GLY A 39 -3.98 -3.25 -19.95
CA GLY A 39 -4.92 -2.42 -20.71
C GLY A 39 -6.27 -2.17 -20.02
N GLU A 40 -6.50 -2.77 -18.86
CA GLU A 40 -7.72 -2.58 -18.08
C GLU A 40 -7.55 -1.59 -16.93
N TRP A 41 -8.63 -0.88 -16.60
CA TRP A 41 -8.66 0.02 -15.45
C TRP A 41 -8.88 -0.74 -14.15
N ASN A 42 -7.94 -0.57 -13.22
CA ASN A 42 -8.02 -1.01 -11.84
C ASN A 42 -8.59 0.11 -10.96
N HIS A 43 -9.46 -0.24 -10.02
CA HIS A 43 -9.98 0.69 -9.01
C HIS A 43 -9.38 0.32 -7.66
N ASN A 44 -8.61 1.23 -7.07
CA ASN A 44 -7.98 1.03 -5.76
C ASN A 44 -8.56 2.06 -4.79
N LEU A 45 -9.04 1.59 -3.64
CA LEU A 45 -9.39 2.46 -2.51
C LEU A 45 -8.28 2.37 -1.47
N ILE A 46 -7.80 3.51 -1.02
CA ILE A 46 -6.82 3.61 0.06
C ILE A 46 -7.48 4.45 1.16
N GLU A 47 -7.66 3.85 2.32
CA GLU A 47 -8.18 4.53 3.51
C GLU A 47 -7.01 4.84 4.45
N ALA A 48 -6.99 6.05 5.00
CA ALA A 48 -6.03 6.47 6.00
C ALA A 48 -6.80 7.00 7.22
N ASP A 49 -6.70 6.32 8.35
CA ASP A 49 -7.48 6.61 9.57
C ASP A 49 -6.60 7.07 10.75
N GLN A 50 -5.27 6.90 10.66
CA GLN A 50 -4.33 7.29 11.72
C GLN A 50 -3.65 8.64 11.40
N VAL A 51 -4.29 9.76 11.78
CA VAL A 51 -3.62 11.07 11.82
C VAL A 51 -3.11 11.31 13.24
N SER A 52 -1.84 10.98 13.51
CA SER A 52 -1.11 11.50 14.67
C SER A 52 -0.03 12.45 14.19
N ALA A 53 -0.39 13.71 13.98
CA ALA A 53 0.58 14.79 13.83
C ALA A 53 0.80 15.41 15.22
N THR A 54 1.92 15.12 15.85
CA THR A 54 2.38 15.88 17.02
C THR A 54 3.21 17.05 16.50
N VAL A 55 2.74 18.28 16.76
CA VAL A 55 3.50 19.54 16.57
C VAL A 55 4.52 19.67 17.67
#